data_AF-A0A2E6ZZ78-F1
#
_entry.id   AF-A0A2E6ZZ78-F1
#
_cell.length_a   1.000
_cell.length_b   1.000
_cell.length_c   1.000
_cell.angle_alpha   90.00
_cell.angle_beta   90.00
_cell.angle_gamma   90.00
#
_symmetry.space_group_name_H-M   'P 1'
#
loop_
_entity.id
_entity.type
_entity.pdbx_description
1 polymer ?
#
loop_
_entity_poly.entity_id
_entity_poly.type
_entity_poly.pdbx_seq_one_letter_code
_entity_poly.pdbx_strand_id
1 'polypeptide(L)'
;MLRVVSDIPGASVFVDRKYLGTTPFETADLRPGPHRVNVSAEGYEGFVETVDIGHDLVSLDIRFREVRLDMSVPVTHKHRFGDCKGTLHADLDGIRYETDDDDAFSLSFDAIEIHELDYLEHTLTIKERDGRTYNFTDDQDTADALFSFHREVEQARQRMNQ
;
A
#
# COMPACT_ATOMS: atom_id res chain seq x y z
N MET A 1 -7.14 11.06 30.48
CA MET A 1 -5.73 10.98 29.99
C MET A 1 -5.68 9.94 28.88
N LEU A 2 -4.89 10.13 27.83
CA LEU A 2 -4.68 9.14 26.77
C LEU A 2 -3.26 8.58 26.83
N ARG A 3 -3.14 7.26 26.73
CA ARG A 3 -1.89 6.52 26.56
C ARG A 3 -1.98 5.62 25.34
N VAL A 4 -0.97 5.65 24.49
CA VAL A 4 -0.89 4.84 23.28
C VAL A 4 0.44 4.10 23.28
N VAL A 5 0.37 2.77 23.23
CA VAL A 5 1.53 1.89 23.08
C VAL A 5 1.29 0.96 21.89
N SER A 6 2.38 0.51 21.27
CA SER A 6 2.33 -0.45 20.17
C SER A 6 3.48 -1.44 20.23
N ASP A 7 3.31 -2.57 19.55
CA ASP A 7 4.37 -3.56 19.31
C ASP A 7 5.48 -3.04 18.39
N ILE A 8 5.19 -2.05 17.54
CA ILE A 8 6.17 -1.30 16.74
C ILE A 8 6.55 0.01 17.45
N PRO A 9 7.78 0.17 17.97
CA PRO A 9 8.23 1.43 18.57
C PRO A 9 8.32 2.55 17.53
N GLY A 10 8.01 3.78 17.93
CA GLY A 10 8.14 4.93 17.03
C GLY A 10 6.98 5.10 16.04
N ALA A 11 5.90 4.33 16.16
CA ALA A 11 4.71 4.49 15.33
C ALA A 11 4.11 5.90 15.52
N SER A 12 3.74 6.57 14.44
CA SER A 12 3.22 7.93 14.46
C SER A 12 1.80 7.97 15.04
N VAL A 13 1.54 8.87 15.97
CA VAL A 13 0.24 9.04 16.65
C VAL A 13 -0.40 10.34 16.22
N PHE A 14 -1.62 10.24 15.69
CA PHE A 14 -2.47 11.36 15.30
C PHE A 14 -3.77 11.32 16.10
N VAL A 15 -4.23 12.47 16.55
CA VAL A 15 -5.56 12.62 17.16
C VAL A 15 -6.30 13.73 16.43
N ASP A 16 -7.51 13.43 15.95
CA ASP A 16 -8.33 14.32 15.12
C ASP A 16 -7.57 14.90 13.92
N ARG A 17 -6.74 14.07 13.27
CA ARG A 17 -5.86 14.40 12.15
C ARG A 17 -4.68 15.32 12.49
N LYS A 18 -4.44 15.61 13.77
CA LYS A 18 -3.26 16.34 14.25
C LYS A 18 -2.20 15.37 14.73
N TYR A 19 -0.99 15.48 14.20
CA TYR A 19 0.17 14.75 14.69
C TYR A 19 0.52 15.18 16.12
N LEU A 20 0.64 14.23 17.04
CA LEU A 20 0.97 14.51 18.44
C LEU A 20 2.31 13.91 18.89
N GLY A 21 2.82 12.88 18.22
CA GLY A 21 4.11 12.26 18.57
C GLY A 21 4.24 10.84 18.04
N THR A 22 5.07 10.03 18.69
CA THR A 22 5.28 8.62 18.35
C THR A 22 5.11 7.71 19.58
N THR A 23 4.80 6.43 19.36
CA THR A 23 4.64 5.46 20.44
C THR A 23 5.98 5.11 21.12
N PRO A 24 6.00 4.90 22.46
CA PRO A 24 4.89 5.11 23.38
C PRO A 24 4.58 6.60 23.57
N PHE A 25 3.29 6.96 23.54
CA PHE A 25 2.81 8.34 23.60
C PHE A 25 1.81 8.50 24.75
N GLU A 26 1.91 9.60 25.50
CA GLU A 26 0.99 9.93 26.58
C GLU A 26 0.64 11.41 26.56
N THR A 27 -0.64 11.75 26.78
CA THR A 27 -1.09 13.14 26.90
C THR A 27 -2.30 13.30 27.81
N ALA A 28 -2.32 14.41 28.55
CA ALA A 28 -3.48 14.87 29.33
C ALA A 28 -4.18 16.08 28.68
N ASP A 29 -3.67 16.59 27.56
CA ASP A 29 -4.09 17.86 26.95
C ASP A 29 -5.25 17.71 25.94
N LEU A 30 -6.01 16.61 26.04
CA LEU A 30 -7.19 16.37 25.22
C LEU A 30 -8.44 16.82 25.96
N ARG A 31 -9.36 17.46 25.24
CA ARG A 31 -10.64 17.87 25.81
C ARG A 31 -11.51 16.63 26.07
N PRO A 32 -12.42 16.67 27.06
CA PRO A 32 -13.37 15.58 27.22
C PRO A 32 -14.27 15.41 25.99
N GLY A 33 -14.58 14.17 25.64
CA GLY A 33 -15.42 13.79 24.50
C GLY A 33 -14.72 12.85 23.51
N PRO A 34 -15.41 12.53 22.39
CA PRO A 34 -14.90 11.59 21.40
C PRO A 34 -13.74 12.20 20.59
N HIS A 35 -12.68 11.42 20.45
CA HIS A 35 -11.47 11.74 19.71
C HIS A 35 -11.12 10.59 18.76
N ARG A 36 -10.82 10.91 17.50
CA ARG A 36 -10.39 9.90 16.52
C ARG A 36 -8.87 9.76 16.57
N VAL A 37 -8.39 8.61 17.02
CA VAL A 37 -6.97 8.27 17.09
C VAL A 37 -6.60 7.47 15.84
N ASN A 38 -5.56 7.91 15.12
CA ASN A 38 -4.90 7.14 14.07
C ASN A 38 -3.46 6.88 14.50
N VAL A 39 -3.01 5.63 14.39
CA VAL A 39 -1.63 5.24 14.65
C VAL A 39 -1.10 4.50 13.44
N SER A 40 0.04 4.94 12.90
CA SER A 40 0.62 4.38 11.69
C SER A 40 2.10 4.03 11.87
N ALA A 41 2.51 2.94 11.23
CA ALA A 41 3.90 2.52 11.14
C ALA A 41 4.17 2.07 9.70
N GLU A 42 5.34 2.40 9.16
CA GLU A 42 5.73 2.08 7.79
C GLU A 42 5.73 0.56 7.54
N GLY A 43 5.11 0.12 6.44
CA GLY A 43 4.97 -1.30 6.10
C GLY A 43 3.84 -2.05 6.85
N TYR A 44 3.09 -1.36 7.71
CA TYR A 44 2.00 -1.96 8.48
C TYR A 44 0.64 -1.34 8.15
N GLU A 45 -0.42 -2.12 8.39
CA GLU A 45 -1.80 -1.63 8.27
C GLU A 45 -2.07 -0.59 9.36
N GLY A 46 -2.52 0.61 8.97
CA GLY A 46 -2.86 1.69 9.89
C GLY A 46 -3.95 1.29 10.91
N PHE A 47 -3.83 1.78 12.13
CA PHE A 47 -4.81 1.59 13.18
C PHE A 47 -5.67 2.84 13.34
N VAL A 48 -7.00 2.70 13.33
CA VAL A 48 -7.92 3.82 13.57
C VAL A 48 -9.00 3.42 14.56
N GLU A 49 -9.16 4.20 15.63
CA GLU A 49 -10.20 4.01 16.63
C GLU A 49 -10.75 5.36 17.11
N THR A 50 -12.04 5.42 17.44
CA THR A 50 -12.61 6.56 18.15
C THR A 50 -12.71 6.23 19.63
N VAL A 51 -12.05 7.02 20.46
CA VAL A 51 -12.05 6.86 21.92
C VAL A 51 -12.76 8.03 22.59
N ASP A 52 -13.44 7.78 23.69
CA ASP A 52 -14.05 8.84 24.50
C ASP A 52 -13.10 9.25 25.63
N ILE A 53 -12.61 10.48 25.57
CA ILE A 53 -11.71 11.03 26.59
C ILE A 53 -12.55 11.59 27.73
N GLY A 54 -12.31 11.11 28.94
CA GLY A 54 -12.94 11.61 30.16
C GLY A 54 -11.92 11.82 31.27
N HIS A 55 -12.36 11.53 32.49
CA HIS A 55 -11.53 11.67 33.68
C HIS A 55 -10.58 10.48 33.85
N ASP A 56 -11.00 9.30 33.34
CA ASP A 56 -10.22 8.08 33.43
C ASP A 56 -9.07 8.02 32.41
N LEU A 57 -8.14 7.11 32.66
CA LEU A 57 -7.08 6.77 31.70
C LEU A 57 -7.67 5.89 30.60
N VAL A 58 -7.57 6.37 29.37
CA VAL A 58 -7.79 5.57 28.16
C VAL A 58 -6.42 5.07 27.69
N SER A 59 -6.23 3.76 27.64
CA SER A 59 -4.99 3.13 27.16
C SER A 59 -5.28 2.29 25.93
N LEU A 60 -4.58 2.58 24.84
CA LEU A 60 -4.58 1.78 23.61
C LEU A 60 -3.31 0.95 23.55
N ASP A 61 -3.45 -0.36 23.41
CA ASP A 61 -2.36 -1.31 23.17
C ASP A 61 -2.53 -1.92 21.78
N ILE A 62 -1.76 -1.40 20.83
CA ILE A 62 -1.93 -1.64 19.41
C ILE A 62 -0.95 -2.75 18.98
N ARG A 63 -1.48 -3.71 18.23
CA ARG A 63 -0.67 -4.71 17.54
C ARG A 63 -0.86 -4.54 16.05
N PHE A 64 0.21 -4.15 15.37
CA PHE A 64 0.17 -3.93 13.94
C PHE A 64 0.08 -5.27 13.19
N ARG A 65 -0.71 -5.28 12.12
CA ARG A 65 -0.70 -6.36 11.14
C ARG A 65 0.22 -5.95 10.01
N GLU A 66 1.22 -6.78 9.75
CA GLU A 66 2.14 -6.60 8.62
C GLU A 66 1.36 -6.68 7.32
N VAL A 67 1.50 -5.66 6.46
CA VAL A 67 1.03 -5.78 5.08
C VAL A 67 2.03 -6.67 4.39
N ARG A 68 1.57 -7.79 3.81
CA ARG A 68 2.43 -8.64 2.98
C ARG A 68 1.98 -8.53 1.54
N LEU A 69 2.93 -8.22 0.68
CA LEU A 69 2.79 -8.34 -0.76
C LEU A 69 4.05 -9.01 -1.27
N ASP A 70 3.88 -10.16 -1.91
CA ASP A 70 4.92 -10.88 -2.62
C ASP A 70 4.21 -11.61 -3.75
N MET A 71 3.99 -10.88 -4.84
CA MET A 71 3.27 -11.36 -6.00
C MET A 71 4.19 -11.35 -7.19
N SER A 72 4.12 -12.40 -8.00
CA SER A 72 4.84 -12.48 -9.26
C SER A 72 3.92 -13.04 -10.33
N VAL A 73 3.88 -12.41 -11.50
CA VAL A 73 3.08 -12.86 -12.64
C VAL A 73 3.90 -12.76 -13.93
N PRO A 74 4.00 -13.86 -14.72
CA PRO A 74 4.62 -13.79 -16.03
C PRO A 74 3.75 -12.97 -16.99
N VAL A 75 4.37 -12.06 -17.72
CA VAL A 75 3.67 -11.16 -18.65
C VAL A 75 4.44 -10.97 -19.94
N THR A 76 3.70 -10.52 -20.94
CA THR A 76 4.19 -10.13 -22.25
C THR A 76 3.97 -8.62 -22.41
N HIS A 77 5.04 -7.86 -22.56
CA HIS A 77 5.02 -6.42 -22.86
C HIS A 77 5.05 -6.22 -24.38
N LYS A 78 4.05 -5.50 -24.93
CA LYS A 78 3.95 -5.28 -26.38
C LYS A 78 4.72 -4.05 -26.83
N HIS A 79 5.60 -4.23 -27.81
CA HIS A 79 6.30 -3.14 -28.50
C HIS A 79 5.73 -2.90 -29.90
N ARG A 80 6.12 -1.76 -30.50
CA ARG A 80 5.79 -1.47 -31.90
C ARG A 80 6.34 -2.54 -32.87
N PHE A 81 7.46 -3.18 -32.48
CA PHE A 81 8.15 -4.18 -33.27
C PHE A 81 8.49 -5.40 -32.41
N GLY A 82 7.47 -6.21 -32.09
CA GLY A 82 7.63 -7.45 -31.33
C GLY A 82 7.04 -7.37 -29.93
N ASP A 83 7.45 -8.31 -29.09
CA ASP A 83 7.07 -8.38 -27.69
C ASP A 83 8.21 -8.89 -26.83
N CYS A 84 8.25 -8.40 -25.60
CA CYS A 84 9.23 -8.75 -24.59
C CYS A 84 8.52 -9.56 -23.51
N LYS A 85 9.07 -10.72 -23.17
CA LYS A 85 8.53 -11.57 -22.10
C LYS A 85 9.31 -11.32 -20.82
N GLY A 86 8.60 -11.33 -19.71
CA GLY A 86 9.22 -11.10 -18.41
C GLY A 86 8.26 -11.44 -17.27
N THR A 87 8.64 -11.02 -16.07
CA THR A 87 7.84 -11.22 -14.86
C THR A 87 7.61 -9.87 -14.19
N LEU A 88 6.36 -9.57 -13.88
CA LEU A 88 6.04 -8.49 -12.95
C LEU A 88 6.13 -9.04 -11.53
N HIS A 89 6.96 -8.40 -10.72
CA HIS A 89 7.07 -8.62 -9.29
C HIS A 89 6.45 -7.43 -8.56
N ALA A 90 5.67 -7.69 -7.52
CA ALA A 90 5.19 -6.66 -6.63
C ALA A 90 5.44 -7.05 -5.17
N ASP A 91 5.97 -6.08 -4.43
CA ASP A 91 6.23 -6.13 -3.00
C ASP A 91 5.86 -4.78 -2.35
N LEU A 92 6.21 -4.58 -1.08
CA LEU A 92 5.89 -3.33 -0.39
C LEU A 92 6.67 -2.12 -0.92
N ASP A 93 7.80 -2.32 -1.59
CA ASP A 93 8.61 -1.25 -2.16
C ASP A 93 8.00 -0.75 -3.48
N GLY A 94 7.31 -1.63 -4.22
CA GLY A 94 6.50 -1.26 -5.36
C GLY A 94 6.34 -2.38 -6.39
N ILE A 95 6.50 -2.02 -7.68
CA ILE A 95 6.40 -2.95 -8.81
C ILE A 95 7.70 -2.94 -9.60
N ARG A 96 8.22 -4.13 -9.89
CA ARG A 96 9.37 -4.34 -10.77
C ARG A 96 8.96 -5.19 -11.97
N TYR A 97 9.33 -4.76 -13.17
CA TYR A 97 9.29 -5.61 -14.35
C TYR A 97 10.70 -6.15 -14.63
N GLU A 98 10.84 -7.47 -14.56
CA GLU A 98 12.09 -8.20 -14.81
C GLU A 98 12.02 -8.88 -16.18
N THR A 99 12.96 -8.57 -17.06
CA THR A 99 13.07 -9.14 -18.41
C THR A 99 14.55 -9.12 -18.84
N ASP A 100 14.90 -9.96 -19.81
CA ASP A 100 16.23 -9.96 -20.45
C ASP A 100 16.38 -8.81 -21.48
N ASP A 101 15.30 -8.09 -21.77
CA ASP A 101 15.27 -6.95 -22.68
C ASP A 101 15.53 -5.61 -21.96
N ASP A 102 15.73 -4.52 -22.72
CA ASP A 102 16.09 -3.19 -22.20
C ASP A 102 14.92 -2.41 -21.56
N ASP A 103 13.75 -3.04 -21.38
CA ASP A 103 12.52 -2.42 -20.87
C ASP A 103 12.21 -2.75 -19.40
N ALA A 104 13.16 -3.39 -18.70
CA ALA A 104 13.06 -3.60 -17.26
C ALA A 104 12.91 -2.26 -16.50
N PHE A 105 12.10 -2.27 -15.45
CA PHE A 105 11.92 -1.11 -14.58
C PHE A 105 11.67 -1.50 -13.13
N SER A 106 11.85 -0.57 -12.21
CA SER A 106 11.37 -0.66 -10.83
C SER A 106 10.75 0.69 -10.44
N LEU A 107 9.50 0.66 -9.98
CA LEU A 107 8.71 1.84 -9.62
C LEU A 107 8.17 1.65 -8.20
N SER A 108 8.31 2.68 -7.36
CA SER A 108 7.61 2.71 -6.08
C SER A 108 6.13 3.03 -6.25
N PHE A 109 5.30 2.69 -5.26
CA PHE A 109 3.85 2.94 -5.35
C PHE A 109 3.48 4.42 -5.51
N ASP A 110 4.32 5.34 -5.02
CA ASP A 110 4.11 6.79 -5.15
C ASP A 110 4.39 7.31 -6.56
N ALA A 111 5.29 6.63 -7.29
CA ALA A 111 5.64 6.94 -8.67
C ALA A 111 4.58 6.45 -9.67
N ILE A 112 3.73 5.49 -9.28
CA ILE A 112 2.68 4.92 -10.12
C ILE A 112 1.42 5.79 -10.08
N GLU A 113 1.11 6.44 -11.20
CA GLU A 113 -0.10 7.24 -11.39
C GLU A 113 -1.31 6.40 -11.79
N ILE A 114 -1.13 5.43 -12.71
CA ILE A 114 -2.20 4.53 -13.18
C ILE A 114 -1.75 3.09 -12.98
N HIS A 115 -2.65 2.28 -12.42
CA HIS A 115 -2.51 0.83 -12.31
C HIS A 115 -3.91 0.25 -12.50
N GLU A 116 -4.26 -0.06 -13.75
CA GLU A 116 -5.62 -0.43 -14.14
C GLU A 116 -5.62 -1.68 -15.01
N LEU A 117 -6.57 -2.59 -14.79
CA LEU A 117 -6.77 -3.78 -15.60
C LEU A 117 -8.04 -3.65 -16.44
N ASP A 118 -7.87 -3.78 -17.76
CA ASP A 118 -8.98 -4.14 -18.64
C ASP A 118 -9.03 -5.67 -18.78
N TYR A 119 -10.02 -6.28 -18.12
CA TYR A 119 -10.18 -7.73 -18.11
C TYR A 119 -10.62 -8.28 -19.48
N LEU A 120 -11.39 -7.51 -20.26
CA LEU A 120 -11.89 -7.95 -21.57
C LEU A 120 -10.80 -7.84 -22.64
N GLU A 121 -9.97 -6.80 -22.55
CA GLU A 121 -8.83 -6.59 -23.45
C GLU A 121 -7.54 -7.29 -22.97
N HIS A 122 -7.59 -8.08 -21.88
CA HIS A 122 -6.45 -8.79 -21.29
C HIS A 122 -5.22 -7.90 -21.07
N THR A 123 -5.44 -6.65 -20.67
CA THR A 123 -4.37 -5.65 -20.61
C THR A 123 -4.29 -4.98 -19.25
N LEU A 124 -3.17 -5.16 -18.55
CA LEU A 124 -2.80 -4.41 -17.36
C LEU A 124 -1.95 -3.19 -17.77
N THR A 125 -2.44 -2.00 -17.44
CA THR A 125 -1.78 -0.73 -17.71
C THR A 125 -1.10 -0.20 -16.46
N ILE A 126 0.20 0.10 -16.56
CA ILE A 126 0.98 0.77 -15.51
C ILE A 126 1.53 2.07 -16.07
N LYS A 127 1.15 3.21 -15.50
CA LYS A 127 1.68 4.53 -15.89
C LYS A 127 2.45 5.15 -14.74
N GLU A 128 3.69 5.52 -15.03
CA GLU A 128 4.50 6.36 -14.16
C GLU A 128 4.07 7.83 -14.27
N ARG A 129 3.98 8.54 -13.14
CA ARG A 129 3.42 9.90 -13.02
C ARG A 129 4.02 10.93 -13.98
N ASP A 130 5.32 10.84 -14.24
CA ASP A 130 6.04 11.73 -15.16
C ASP A 130 6.84 10.93 -16.20
N GLY A 131 6.41 9.70 -16.48
CA GLY A 131 7.22 8.72 -17.20
C GLY A 131 6.47 7.95 -18.28
N ARG A 132 6.90 6.71 -18.47
CA ARG A 132 6.36 5.83 -19.52
C ARG A 132 5.06 5.17 -19.07
N THR A 133 4.28 4.75 -20.06
CA THR A 133 3.14 3.84 -19.88
C THR A 133 3.54 2.46 -20.39
N TYR A 134 3.28 1.45 -19.58
CA TYR A 134 3.57 0.05 -19.86
C TYR A 134 2.24 -0.71 -19.95
N ASN A 135 2.07 -1.49 -21.01
CA ASN A 135 0.88 -2.31 -21.24
C ASN A 135 1.27 -3.78 -21.28
N PHE A 136 0.76 -4.54 -20.33
CA PHE A 136 1.09 -5.94 -20.15
C PHE A 136 -0.09 -6.82 -20.47
N THR A 137 0.15 -7.85 -21.28
CA THR A 137 -0.77 -8.96 -21.50
C THR A 137 -0.17 -10.23 -20.91
N ASP A 138 -0.89 -11.33 -20.93
CA ASP A 138 -0.35 -12.66 -20.66
C ASP A 138 -0.72 -13.64 -21.78
N ASP A 139 -0.18 -14.85 -21.72
CA ASP A 139 -0.44 -15.92 -22.69
C ASP A 139 -1.56 -16.88 -22.20
N GLN A 140 -2.35 -16.48 -21.19
CA GLN A 140 -3.42 -17.30 -20.60
C GLN A 140 -4.75 -17.11 -21.34
N ASP A 141 -5.65 -18.10 -21.20
CA ASP A 141 -7.00 -18.03 -21.78
C ASP A 141 -7.85 -16.90 -21.14
N THR A 142 -7.58 -16.58 -19.87
CA THR A 142 -8.30 -15.57 -19.08
C THR A 142 -7.33 -14.63 -18.38
N ALA A 143 -7.75 -13.38 -18.13
CA ALA A 143 -6.93 -12.38 -17.45
C ALA A 143 -6.90 -12.58 -15.92
N ASP A 144 -7.18 -13.78 -15.41
CA ASP A 144 -7.33 -14.05 -13.97
C ASP A 144 -6.03 -13.85 -13.20
N ALA A 145 -4.89 -14.15 -13.83
CA ALA A 145 -3.57 -13.93 -13.25
C ALA A 145 -3.29 -12.43 -13.11
N LEU A 146 -3.51 -11.65 -14.17
CA LEU A 146 -3.40 -10.18 -14.14
C LEU A 146 -4.40 -9.55 -13.15
N PHE A 147 -5.64 -10.06 -13.08
CA PHE A 147 -6.65 -9.61 -12.12
C PHE A 147 -6.22 -9.85 -10.68
N SER A 148 -5.72 -11.05 -10.38
CA SER A 148 -5.24 -11.38 -9.04
C SER A 148 -4.06 -10.49 -8.66
N PHE A 149 -3.08 -10.33 -9.55
CA PHE A 149 -1.95 -9.43 -9.34
C PHE A 149 -2.41 -8.00 -9.09
N HIS A 150 -3.27 -7.46 -9.97
CA HIS A 150 -3.80 -6.11 -9.85
C HIS A 150 -4.53 -5.90 -8.51
N ARG A 151 -5.42 -6.83 -8.15
CA ARG A 151 -6.22 -6.74 -6.93
C ARG A 151 -5.36 -6.76 -5.66
N GLU A 152 -4.38 -7.66 -5.57
CA GLU A 152 -3.53 -7.75 -4.38
C GLU A 152 -2.65 -6.49 -4.22
N VAL A 153 -2.11 -5.96 -5.32
CA VAL A 153 -1.38 -4.69 -5.32
C VAL A 153 -2.27 -3.54 -4.85
N GLU A 154 -3.49 -3.40 -5.38
CA GLU A 154 -4.39 -2.32 -4.96
C GLU A 154 -4.83 -2.45 -3.49
N GLN A 155 -5.04 -3.67 -3.00
CA GLN A 155 -5.30 -3.90 -1.57
C GLN A 155 -4.11 -3.50 -0.70
N ALA A 156 -2.88 -3.83 -1.10
CA ALA A 156 -1.68 -3.43 -0.38
C ALA A 156 -1.54 -1.90 -0.35
N ARG A 157 -1.68 -1.24 -1.50
CA ARG A 157 -1.65 0.23 -1.61
C ARG A 157 -2.73 0.89 -0.74
N GLN A 158 -3.94 0.33 -0.70
CA GLN A 158 -5.01 0.84 0.17
C GLN A 158 -4.71 0.66 1.65
N ARG A 159 -4.10 -0.47 2.06
CA ARG A 159 -3.74 -0.72 3.47
C ARG A 159 -2.59 0.17 3.95
N MET A 160 -1.66 0.52 3.05
CA MET A 160 -0.53 1.40 3.35
C MET A 160 -0.93 2.89 3.45
N ASN A 161 -2.04 3.28 2.80
CA ASN A 161 -2.51 4.68 2.74
C ASN A 161 -3.63 5.02 3.74
N GLN A 162 -3.91 4.16 4.74
CA GLN A 162 -5.01 4.32 5.72
C GLN A 162 -4.60 4.94 7.06
#